data_AF-A0A2I0NXS0-F1
#
_entry.id   AF-A0A2I0NXS0-F1
#
_cell.length_a   1.000
_cell.length_b   1.000
_cell.length_c   1.000
_cell.angle_alpha   90.00
_cell.angle_beta   90.00
_cell.angle_gamma   90.00
#
_symmetry.space_group_name_H-M   'P 1'
#
loop_
_entity.id
_entity.type
_entity.pdbx_description
1 polymer ?
#
loop_
_entity_poly.entity_id
_entity_poly.type
_entity_poly.pdbx_seq_one_letter_code
_entity_poly.pdbx_strand_id
1 'polypeptide(L)'
;ISAIPIVTRFLPVPVTWDFAIVAVAVTGSLMNTFIKPVTYAEIGFSERRGGKIEDPLEGVGFFGRPETLLILGLGGLFGYIWVSIIIIAICTNLSAMERIMYLYRRFS
;
A
#
# COMPACT_ATOMS: atom_id res chain seq x y z
N ILE A 1 12.95 13.91 -19.38
CA ILE A 1 12.52 13.19 -18.16
C ILE A 1 11.98 11.84 -18.62
N SER A 2 12.68 10.75 -18.29
CA SER A 2 12.27 9.38 -18.59
C SER A 2 11.16 8.97 -17.61
N ALA A 3 9.91 9.32 -17.92
CA ALA A 3 8.76 8.84 -17.17
C ALA A 3 8.22 7.59 -17.88
N ILE A 4 7.95 6.52 -17.13
CA ILE A 4 7.26 5.35 -17.65
C ILE A 4 5.83 5.79 -17.98
N PRO A 5 5.40 5.77 -19.25
CA PRO A 5 4.05 6.20 -19.60
C PRO A 5 3.04 5.18 -19.05
N ILE A 6 2.11 5.63 -18.23
CA ILE A 6 1.08 4.78 -17.60
C ILE A 6 -0.24 4.98 -18.34
N VAL A 7 -0.88 6.12 -18.15
CA VAL A 7 -2.15 6.50 -18.79
C VAL A 7 -1.89 7.33 -20.04
N THR A 8 -0.80 8.09 -20.07
CA THR A 8 -0.34 8.84 -21.25
C THR A 8 -0.06 7.91 -22.46
N ARG A 9 0.09 6.60 -22.23
CA ARG A 9 0.21 5.59 -23.30
C ARG A 9 -1.08 5.41 -24.12
N PHE A 10 -2.24 5.61 -23.50
CA PHE A 10 -3.55 5.31 -24.10
C PHE A 10 -4.40 6.55 -24.34
N LEU A 11 -4.23 7.58 -23.52
CA LEU A 11 -4.98 8.83 -23.61
C LEU A 11 -3.99 9.99 -23.78
N PRO A 12 -4.31 11.00 -24.61
CA PRO A 12 -3.51 12.21 -24.75
C PRO A 12 -3.75 13.15 -23.55
N VAL A 13 -3.37 12.68 -22.36
CA VAL A 13 -3.45 13.42 -21.11
C VAL A 13 -2.09 14.02 -20.74
N PRO A 14 -2.04 15.12 -19.97
CA PRO A 14 -0.78 15.64 -19.46
C PRO A 14 0.00 14.62 -18.63
N VAL A 15 1.33 14.62 -18.74
CA VAL A 15 2.24 13.70 -18.01
C VAL A 15 2.08 13.78 -16.49
N THR A 16 1.51 14.87 -15.97
CA THR A 16 1.17 15.03 -14.54
C THR A 16 0.23 13.93 -14.02
N TRP A 17 -0.60 13.33 -14.88
CA TRP A 17 -1.48 12.23 -14.50
C TRP A 17 -0.72 10.94 -14.15
N ASP A 18 0.34 10.63 -14.89
CA ASP A 18 1.19 9.48 -14.59
C ASP A 18 1.89 9.67 -13.23
N PHE A 19 2.36 10.90 -12.94
CA PHE A 19 2.91 11.25 -11.64
C PHE A 19 1.88 11.14 -10.51
N ALA A 20 0.63 11.54 -10.75
CA ALA A 20 -0.43 11.43 -9.75
C ALA A 20 -0.71 9.96 -9.38
N ILE A 21 -0.71 9.05 -10.36
CA ILE A 21 -0.92 7.62 -10.11
C ILE A 21 0.24 7.03 -9.30
N VAL A 22 1.48 7.37 -9.65
CA VAL A 22 2.65 6.94 -8.88
C VAL A 22 2.59 7.50 -7.45
N ALA A 23 2.21 8.77 -7.29
CA ALA A 23 2.04 9.37 -5.97
C ALA A 23 1.01 8.61 -5.12
N VAL A 24 -0.14 8.26 -5.69
CA VAL A 24 -1.17 7.45 -5.01
C VAL A 24 -0.65 6.08 -4.59
N ALA A 25 0.13 5.41 -5.45
CA ALA A 25 0.75 4.13 -5.12
C ALA A 25 1.75 4.25 -3.96
N VAL A 26 2.60 5.29 -4.00
CA VAL A 26 3.58 5.57 -2.94
C VAL A 26 2.87 5.92 -1.63
N THR A 27 1.86 6.79 -1.67
CA THR A 27 1.07 7.14 -0.49
C THR A 27 0.41 5.92 0.15
N GLY A 28 -0.21 5.04 -0.65
CA GLY A 28 -0.81 3.79 -0.15
C GLY A 28 0.23 2.85 0.48
N SER A 29 1.42 2.74 -0.12
CA SER A 29 2.52 1.92 0.43
C SER A 29 3.05 2.47 1.76
N LEU A 30 3.20 3.79 1.85
CA LEU A 30 3.61 4.47 3.07
C LEU A 30 2.55 4.34 4.17
N MET A 31 1.28 4.52 3.83
CA MET A 31 0.17 4.37 4.78
C MET A 31 0.17 2.97 5.41
N ASN A 32 0.32 1.93 4.59
CA ASN A 32 0.42 0.55 5.07
C ASN A 32 1.62 0.29 5.99
N THR A 33 2.68 1.09 5.88
CA THR A 33 3.86 1.00 6.76
C THR A 33 3.66 1.79 8.06
N PHE A 34 3.11 3.00 7.98
CA PHE A 34 2.97 3.90 9.12
C PHE A 34 1.79 3.56 10.04
N ILE A 35 0.78 2.83 9.56
CA ILE A 35 -0.38 2.48 10.38
C ILE A 35 0.01 1.71 11.65
N LYS A 36 1.00 0.81 11.56
CA LYS A 36 1.47 0.02 12.72
C LYS A 36 2.12 0.87 13.81
N PRO A 37 3.19 1.66 13.55
CA PRO A 37 3.79 2.49 14.60
C PRO A 37 2.82 3.52 15.16
N VAL A 38 1.91 4.09 14.35
CA VAL A 38 0.88 5.01 14.84
C VAL A 38 -0.10 4.29 15.77
N THR A 39 -0.60 3.12 15.39
CA THR A 39 -1.51 2.31 16.21
C THR A 39 -0.87 1.94 17.55
N TYR A 40 0.41 1.56 17.55
CA TYR A 40 1.14 1.23 18.78
C TYR A 40 1.37 2.44 19.68
N ALA A 41 1.50 3.64 19.11
CA ALA A 41 1.66 4.88 19.88
C ALA A 41 0.33 5.33 20.53
N GLU A 42 -0.78 5.21 19.79
CA GLU A 42 -2.10 5.65 20.24
C GLU A 42 -2.75 4.68 21.22
N ILE A 43 -2.82 3.39 20.86
CA ILE A 43 -3.56 2.38 21.62
C ILE A 43 -2.67 1.70 22.67
N GLY A 44 -1.35 1.82 22.51
CA GLY A 44 -0.37 1.09 23.30
C GLY A 44 -0.37 -0.41 22.99
N PHE A 45 0.26 -1.18 23.87
CA PHE A 45 0.26 -2.64 23.82
C PHE A 45 0.05 -3.19 25.23
N SER A 46 -1.04 -3.94 25.43
CA SER A 46 -1.44 -4.42 26.76
C SER A 46 -0.66 -5.66 27.20
N GLU A 47 -0.44 -6.63 26.30
CA GLU A 47 0.21 -7.91 26.61
C GLU A 47 1.37 -8.20 25.64
N ARG A 48 2.52 -8.61 26.20
CA ARG A 48 3.63 -9.22 25.45
C ARG A 48 3.64 -10.71 25.73
N ARG A 49 3.20 -11.54 24.79
CA ARG A 49 3.33 -13.00 24.90
C ARG A 49 4.54 -13.48 24.11
N GLY A 50 5.48 -14.13 24.80
CA GLY A 50 6.66 -14.73 24.16
C GLY A 50 7.62 -13.74 23.49
N GLY A 51 7.67 -12.49 23.97
CA GLY A 51 8.55 -11.45 23.40
C GLY A 51 8.01 -10.79 22.12
N LYS A 52 6.83 -11.19 21.65
CA LYS A 52 6.08 -10.48 20.60
C LYS A 52 4.95 -9.67 21.24
N ILE A 53 4.76 -8.45 20.73
CA ILE A 53 3.60 -7.62 21.04
C ILE A 53 2.42 -8.22 20.27
N GLU A 54 1.26 -8.43 20.90
CA GLU A 54 0.05 -8.77 20.15
C GLU A 54 -0.33 -7.59 19.25
N ASP A 55 -0.06 -7.72 17.95
CA ASP A 55 -0.39 -6.71 16.95
C ASP A 55 -1.85 -6.92 16.50
N PRO A 56 -2.79 -5.99 16.79
CA PRO A 56 -4.18 -6.13 16.39
C PRO A 56 -4.35 -6.11 14.85
N LEU A 57 -3.31 -5.70 14.12
CA LEU A 57 -3.28 -5.69 12.66
C LEU A 57 -2.55 -6.92 12.08
N GLU A 58 -2.10 -7.88 12.90
CA GLU A 58 -1.46 -9.10 12.42
C GLU A 58 -2.49 -9.96 11.67
N GLY A 59 -2.39 -10.00 10.35
CA GLY A 59 -3.35 -10.68 9.47
C GLY A 59 -4.47 -9.81 8.92
N VAL A 60 -4.46 -8.49 9.17
CA VAL A 60 -5.45 -7.55 8.61
C VAL A 60 -4.89 -6.83 7.38
N GLY A 61 -5.62 -6.90 6.27
CA GLY A 61 -5.31 -6.25 5.00
C GLY A 61 -4.86 -7.26 3.94
N PHE A 62 -5.52 -7.22 2.77
CA PHE A 62 -5.27 -8.15 1.65
C PHE A 62 -3.90 -7.99 0.97
N PHE A 63 -3.30 -6.80 1.06
CA PHE A 63 -2.09 -6.46 0.28
C PHE A 63 -1.04 -5.75 1.13
N GLY A 64 0.23 -6.16 0.99
CA GLY A 64 1.32 -5.70 1.84
C GLY A 64 2.65 -5.52 1.10
N ARG A 65 3.73 -5.62 1.89
CA ARG A 65 5.10 -5.35 1.45
C ARG A 65 5.67 -6.43 0.52
N PRO A 66 5.62 -7.74 0.83
CA PRO A 66 6.13 -8.76 -0.08
C PRO A 66 5.31 -8.83 -1.37
N GLU A 67 4.00 -8.61 -1.31
CA GLU A 67 3.12 -8.64 -2.49
C GLU A 67 3.43 -7.49 -3.44
N THR A 68 3.66 -6.29 -2.91
CA THR A 68 4.07 -5.11 -3.71
C THR A 68 5.35 -5.41 -4.50
N LEU A 69 6.37 -5.98 -3.83
CA LEU A 69 7.63 -6.34 -4.46
C LEU A 69 7.46 -7.43 -5.52
N LEU A 70 6.60 -8.42 -5.26
CA LEU A 70 6.32 -9.50 -6.18
C LEU A 70 5.65 -8.97 -7.46
N ILE A 71 4.61 -8.14 -7.33
CA ILE A 71 3.90 -7.56 -8.47
C ILE A 71 4.82 -6.66 -9.30
N LEU A 72 5.67 -5.88 -8.63
CA LEU A 72 6.64 -5.03 -9.33
C LEU A 72 7.73 -5.87 -10.02
N GLY A 73 8.24 -6.90 -9.36
CA GLY A 73 9.24 -7.82 -9.92
C GLY A 73 8.74 -8.57 -11.15
N LEU A 74 7.52 -9.13 -11.08
CA LEU A 74 6.88 -9.77 -12.23
C LEU A 74 6.62 -8.76 -13.35
N GLY A 75 6.09 -7.58 -13.02
CA GLY A 75 5.87 -6.52 -14.01
C GLY A 75 7.15 -6.06 -14.70
N GLY A 76 8.25 -5.98 -13.95
CA GLY A 76 9.58 -5.67 -14.50
C GLY A 76 10.08 -6.78 -15.44
N LEU A 77 9.95 -8.05 -15.03
CA LEU A 77 10.39 -9.19 -15.83
C LEU A 77 9.66 -9.31 -17.16
N PHE A 78 8.34 -9.06 -17.17
CA PHE A 78 7.51 -9.14 -18.38
C PHE A 78 7.40 -7.82 -19.15
N GLY A 79 8.00 -6.73 -18.67
CA GLY A 79 7.93 -5.40 -19.31
C GLY A 79 6.60 -4.65 -19.14
N TYR A 80 5.73 -5.09 -18.22
CA TYR A 80 4.41 -4.50 -17.94
C TYR A 80 4.39 -3.68 -16.63
N ILE A 81 5.43 -2.89 -16.38
CA ILE A 81 5.58 -2.09 -15.15
C ILE A 81 4.38 -1.15 -14.92
N TRP A 82 3.82 -0.57 -15.98
CA TRP A 82 2.67 0.33 -15.89
C TRP A 82 1.43 -0.36 -15.28
N VAL A 83 1.20 -1.64 -15.61
CA VAL A 83 0.10 -2.45 -15.04
C VAL A 83 0.37 -2.69 -13.56
N SER A 84 1.60 -3.07 -13.22
CA SER A 84 1.99 -3.30 -11.82
C SER A 84 1.78 -2.07 -10.94
N ILE A 85 2.11 -0.87 -11.42
CA ILE A 85 1.90 0.37 -10.66
C ILE A 85 0.40 0.60 -10.40
N ILE A 86 -0.46 0.39 -11.40
CA ILE A 86 -1.92 0.55 -11.24
C ILE A 86 -2.46 -0.45 -10.22
N ILE A 87 -2.06 -1.72 -10.31
CA ILE A 87 -2.49 -2.76 -9.36
C ILE A 87 -2.03 -2.40 -7.94
N ILE A 88 -0.76 -2.01 -7.78
CA ILE A 88 -0.21 -1.60 -6.49
C ILE A 88 -0.98 -0.40 -5.94
N ALA A 89 -1.28 0.61 -6.76
CA ALA A 89 -2.04 1.78 -6.34
C ALA A 89 -3.40 1.39 -5.77
N ILE A 90 -4.14 0.53 -6.45
CA ILE A 90 -5.48 0.12 -6.02
C ILE A 90 -5.40 -0.77 -4.77
N CYS A 91 -4.60 -1.84 -4.83
CA CYS A 91 -4.54 -2.84 -3.76
C CYS A 91 -3.97 -2.29 -2.45
N THR A 92 -2.93 -1.46 -2.51
CA THR A 92 -2.35 -0.87 -1.29
C THR A 92 -3.31 0.11 -0.61
N ASN A 93 -4.03 0.93 -1.38
CA ASN A 93 -4.99 1.87 -0.80
C ASN A 93 -6.23 1.16 -0.24
N LEU A 94 -6.73 0.11 -0.91
CA LEU A 94 -7.82 -0.73 -0.38
C LEU A 94 -7.40 -1.43 0.92
N SER A 95 -6.23 -2.07 0.93
CA SER A 95 -5.69 -2.74 2.14
C SER A 95 -5.50 -1.76 3.31
N ALA A 96 -5.06 -0.53 3.02
CA ALA A 96 -4.95 0.51 4.05
C ALA A 96 -6.32 0.89 4.63
N MET A 97 -7.35 1.04 3.78
CA MET A 97 -8.72 1.31 4.24
C MET A 97 -9.29 0.18 5.10
N GLU A 98 -9.05 -1.08 4.73
CA GLU A 98 -9.48 -2.24 5.53
C GLU A 98 -8.89 -2.20 6.94
N ARG A 99 -7.61 -1.86 7.07
CA ARG A 99 -6.93 -1.74 8.37
C ARG A 99 -7.50 -0.60 9.21
N ILE A 100 -7.75 0.56 8.60
CA ILE A 100 -8.37 1.70 9.28
C ILE A 100 -9.77 1.33 9.77
N MET A 101 -10.58 0.69 8.92
CA MET A 101 -11.94 0.28 9.27
C MET A 101 -11.94 -0.77 10.39
N TYR A 102 -11.01 -1.73 10.36
CA TYR A 102 -10.86 -2.72 11.42
C TYR A 102 -10.54 -2.07 12.77
N LEU A 103 -9.57 -1.15 12.80
CA LEU A 103 -9.22 -0.42 14.02
C LEU A 103 -10.40 0.39 14.53
N TYR A 104 -11.09 1.11 13.64
CA TYR A 104 -12.26 1.89 14.01
C TYR A 104 -13.35 1.01 14.65
N ARG A 105 -13.65 -0.16 14.08
CA ARG A 105 -14.68 -1.07 14.64
C ARG A 105 -14.28 -1.75 15.94
N ARG A 106 -12.97 -1.91 16.19
CA ARG A 106 -12.46 -2.63 17.38
C ARG A 106 -12.23 -1.71 18.59
N PHE A 107 -11.90 -0.45 18.34
CA PHE A 107 -11.46 0.49 19.38
C PHE A 107 -12.29 1.80 19.47
N SER A 108 -13.29 2.00 18.61
CA SER A 108 -14.34 3.04 18.77
C SER A 108 -15.61 2.47 19.38
#